data_AF-A0AAD9L4J4-F1
#
_entry.id   AF-A0AAD9L4J4-F1
#
_cell.length_a   1.000
_cell.length_b   1.000
_cell.length_c   1.000
_cell.angle_alpha   90.00
_cell.angle_beta   90.00
_cell.angle_gamma   90.00
#
_symmetry.space_group_name_H-M   'P 1'
#
loop_
_entity.id
_entity.type
_entity.pdbx_description
1 polymer ?
#
loop_
_entity_poly.entity_id
_entity_poly.type
_entity_poly.pdbx_seq_one_letter_code
_entity_poly.pdbx_strand_id
1 'polypeptide(L)'
;MAVRCWCLKFQASDHLFLHKSHVFSNISKILSKSDEGWGAPLIDPSTKPAVVPRVESLKDLTGIDIKASSRQAMIASLTDGSTETFWESGDEDRNKTKTLTVTCNNRHMPSVLCLHIDNTRDLGNKVSSVVFYTGRSADDLKKLKQMDIESRHTGWIFASLPDPNTSVMKIEVKGPDHSLRLRQIKLLGNIEGATMLVGQQQSPLVMQQKDCESETLKVFRLLTSQVFGRLITEDAVDRVSSDGKKEGAEEGDDVDLREHMVGILFSRSKLTHLQKQVCTHIVHAIRKETTQVKDEWLATVLTPMEEGVAKEKARSSDAYCFELLSMVLALSGSGVGRKYLAQQLSLLQDLLTLLHTASPRVQRQVTALLRRVLPDVSPQTLAGVMEVPALPPKDFSILANAEKNATDITFDPNRLGILDVFLACIAKALVIQMKVKGHVSQKGMSTFRLSDSVPSELGGRWWLQGSTSSQLADTCVSLLKDLASGTLSEAWAEVTKGAVAESILALTRLDGSLQAPSEFIKTPTMWLALASLCVLHPEHVERLSSGQWHSSGEHGPSRPTCENHDDGETLAIILCDHCGNLCADCDRFLHLHRRTRSHQRQVGGYTDVVGGTTCPH
;
A
#
# COMPACT_ATOMS: atom_id res chain seq x y z
N MET A 1 -1.28 -9.48 29.42
CA MET A 1 -1.29 -8.46 30.51
C MET A 1 0.09 -7.88 30.75
N ALA A 2 1.14 -8.68 31.05
CA ALA A 2 2.49 -8.16 31.34
C ALA A 2 3.13 -7.33 30.20
N VAL A 3 2.85 -7.65 28.93
CA VAL A 3 3.42 -6.90 27.79
C VAL A 3 2.94 -5.44 27.75
N ARG A 4 1.73 -5.15 28.26
CA ARG A 4 1.17 -3.78 28.30
C ARG A 4 1.96 -2.82 29.20
N CYS A 5 2.82 -3.34 30.09
CA CYS A 5 3.72 -2.53 30.90
C CYS A 5 4.75 -1.77 30.05
N TRP A 6 4.95 -2.17 28.80
CA TRP A 6 5.79 -1.46 27.82
C TRP A 6 5.02 -0.42 27.00
N CYS A 7 3.72 -0.21 27.25
CA CYS A 7 2.94 0.88 26.66
C CYS A 7 3.26 2.24 27.33
N LEU A 8 4.54 2.59 27.42
CA LEU A 8 5.02 3.83 28.02
C LEU A 8 5.61 4.74 26.94
N LYS A 9 5.80 6.02 27.27
CA LYS A 9 6.55 6.95 26.45
C LYS A 9 8.01 6.94 26.89
N PHE A 10 8.88 6.35 26.08
CA PHE A 10 10.33 6.30 26.28
C PHE A 10 11.01 7.53 25.65
N GLN A 11 12.15 7.90 26.22
CA GLN A 11 13.06 8.94 25.75
C GLN A 11 14.31 8.34 25.09
N ALA A 12 15.10 9.17 24.39
CA ALA A 12 16.37 8.73 23.80
C ALA A 12 17.33 8.19 24.88
N SER A 13 17.35 8.82 26.06
CA SER A 13 18.08 8.33 27.23
C SER A 13 17.62 6.94 27.72
N ASP A 14 16.39 6.52 27.39
CA ASP A 14 15.86 5.20 27.73
C ASP A 14 16.24 4.12 26.70
N HIS A 15 16.88 4.47 25.58
CA HIS A 15 17.22 3.50 24.51
C HIS A 15 18.15 2.40 25.03
N LEU A 16 19.14 2.74 25.87
CA LEU A 16 20.01 1.76 26.50
C LEU A 16 19.24 0.81 27.44
N PHE A 17 18.22 1.32 28.13
CA PHE A 17 17.32 0.50 28.95
C PHE A 17 16.48 -0.44 28.08
N LEU A 18 15.90 0.05 26.98
CA LEU A 18 15.16 -0.77 26.02
C LEU A 18 16.06 -1.89 25.45
N HIS A 19 17.32 -1.58 25.12
CA HIS A 19 18.29 -2.57 24.67
C HIS A 19 18.56 -3.65 25.74
N LYS A 20 18.94 -3.23 26.95
CA LYS A 20 19.29 -4.13 28.06
C LYS A 20 18.12 -4.95 28.59
N SER A 21 16.90 -4.44 28.48
CA SER A 21 15.70 -5.15 28.90
C SER A 21 15.32 -6.33 28.01
N HIS A 22 15.96 -6.46 26.83
CA HIS A 22 15.63 -7.46 25.82
C HIS A 22 14.14 -7.46 25.42
N VAL A 23 13.45 -6.32 25.56
CA VAL A 23 12.03 -6.19 25.25
C VAL A 23 11.75 -6.61 23.79
N PHE A 24 12.58 -6.19 22.85
CA PHE A 24 12.44 -6.53 21.43
C PHE A 24 12.65 -8.03 21.16
N SER A 25 13.61 -8.66 21.85
CA SER A 25 13.85 -10.11 21.74
C SER A 25 12.66 -10.91 22.29
N ASN A 26 12.07 -10.47 23.41
CA ASN A 26 10.89 -11.09 23.99
C ASN A 26 9.62 -10.89 23.13
N ILE A 27 9.42 -9.68 22.59
CA ILE A 27 8.36 -9.40 21.62
C ILE A 27 8.47 -10.32 20.40
N SER A 28 9.67 -10.43 19.82
CA SER A 28 9.94 -11.31 18.70
C SER A 28 9.66 -12.78 19.03
N LYS A 29 10.08 -13.27 20.21
CA LYS A 29 9.79 -14.63 20.67
C LYS A 29 8.28 -14.90 20.79
N ILE A 30 7.53 -14.03 21.47
CA ILE A 30 6.08 -14.18 21.66
C ILE A 30 5.37 -14.26 20.31
N LEU A 31 5.75 -13.38 19.39
CA LEU A 31 5.09 -13.26 18.09
C LEU A 31 5.61 -14.27 17.04
N SER A 32 6.74 -14.93 17.29
CA SER A 32 7.27 -16.01 16.43
C SER A 32 6.70 -17.39 16.75
N LYS A 33 6.15 -17.59 17.96
CA LYS A 33 5.55 -18.86 18.40
C LYS A 33 4.18 -19.15 17.77
N SER A 34 3.57 -18.17 17.11
CA SER A 34 2.29 -18.31 16.40
C SER A 34 2.42 -19.05 15.06
N ASP A 35 3.60 -19.02 14.42
CA ASP A 35 3.86 -19.67 13.13
C ASP A 35 4.17 -21.18 13.27
N GLU A 36 4.56 -21.65 14.47
CA GLU A 36 4.87 -23.07 14.69
C GLU A 36 3.64 -23.96 14.84
N GLY A 37 2.43 -23.40 14.74
CA GLY A 37 1.19 -24.17 14.69
C GLY A 37 1.12 -25.17 15.84
N TRP A 38 0.76 -24.72 17.04
CA TRP A 38 0.19 -25.65 18.01
C TRP A 38 -1.10 -26.17 17.37
N GLY A 39 -1.00 -27.32 16.69
CA GLY A 39 -2.15 -28.18 16.49
C GLY A 39 -2.85 -28.24 17.84
N ALA A 40 -4.15 -27.98 17.84
CA ALA A 40 -4.99 -28.05 19.04
C ALA A 40 -4.44 -29.17 19.92
N PRO A 41 -4.05 -28.91 21.18
CA PRO A 41 -3.41 -29.93 21.99
C PRO A 41 -4.30 -31.16 21.88
N LEU A 42 -3.78 -32.22 21.25
CA LEU A 42 -4.44 -33.50 21.21
C LEU A 42 -4.61 -33.81 22.69
N ILE A 43 -5.85 -33.66 23.15
CA ILE A 43 -6.23 -33.96 24.51
C ILE A 43 -5.77 -35.40 24.70
N ASP A 44 -4.77 -35.60 25.55
CA ASP A 44 -4.35 -36.93 25.94
C ASP A 44 -5.60 -37.64 26.49
N PRO A 45 -6.09 -38.71 25.85
CA PRO A 45 -7.32 -39.38 26.26
C PRO A 45 -7.22 -39.98 27.66
N SER A 46 -6.02 -39.99 28.28
CA SER A 46 -5.80 -40.44 29.65
C SER A 46 -6.04 -39.37 30.71
N THR A 47 -6.10 -38.08 30.35
CA THR A 47 -6.52 -37.01 31.26
C THR A 47 -8.01 -36.77 31.15
N LYS A 48 -8.77 -37.08 32.21
CA LYS A 48 -10.19 -36.70 32.35
C LYS A 48 -10.35 -35.25 31.90
N PRO A 49 -11.26 -34.93 30.95
CA PRO A 49 -11.38 -33.58 30.47
C PRO A 49 -11.79 -32.69 31.65
N ALA A 50 -10.90 -31.79 32.06
CA ALA A 50 -11.30 -30.62 32.80
C ALA A 50 -12.44 -29.99 32.00
N VAL A 51 -13.60 -29.76 32.64
CA VAL A 51 -14.82 -29.20 32.03
C VAL A 51 -14.41 -28.06 31.10
N VAL A 52 -14.48 -28.28 29.79
CA VAL A 52 -14.15 -27.24 28.82
C VAL A 52 -15.28 -26.22 28.96
N PRO A 53 -15.01 -24.98 29.38
CA PRO A 53 -16.06 -23.97 29.52
C PRO A 53 -16.70 -23.77 28.15
N ARG A 54 -18.01 -23.94 28.08
CA ARG A 54 -18.81 -23.78 26.86
C ARG A 54 -19.84 -22.71 27.10
N VAL A 55 -20.06 -21.89 26.07
CA VAL A 55 -21.12 -20.88 26.09
C VAL A 55 -22.30 -21.46 25.35
N GLU A 56 -23.39 -21.65 26.09
CA GLU A 56 -24.66 -22.14 25.56
C GLU A 56 -25.71 -21.03 25.60
N SER A 57 -26.58 -20.99 24.59
CA SER A 57 -27.70 -20.06 24.52
C SER A 57 -29.01 -20.83 24.46
N LEU A 58 -29.92 -20.54 25.40
CA LEU A 58 -31.28 -21.06 25.37
C LEU A 58 -31.99 -20.64 24.08
N LYS A 59 -32.81 -21.54 23.52
CA LYS A 59 -33.63 -21.27 22.34
C LYS A 59 -34.98 -20.71 22.76
N ASP A 60 -35.55 -19.89 21.89
CA ASP A 60 -36.89 -19.36 22.06
C ASP A 60 -37.93 -20.43 21.67
N LEU A 61 -38.73 -20.84 22.65
CA LEU A 61 -39.78 -21.85 22.55
C LEU A 61 -41.18 -21.22 22.54
N THR A 62 -41.30 -19.89 22.47
CA THR A 62 -42.57 -19.19 22.73
C THR A 62 -43.68 -19.47 21.71
N GLY A 63 -43.34 -19.95 20.51
CA GLY A 63 -44.29 -20.31 19.43
C GLY A 63 -45.15 -21.56 19.69
N ILE A 64 -45.43 -21.86 20.96
CA ILE A 64 -46.17 -23.02 21.47
C ILE A 64 -47.62 -22.61 21.83
N ASP A 65 -48.52 -23.57 22.05
CA ASP A 65 -49.91 -23.31 22.47
C ASP A 65 -49.97 -22.53 23.79
N ILE A 66 -50.47 -21.29 23.71
CA ILE A 66 -50.75 -20.39 24.84
C ILE A 66 -52.26 -20.19 24.91
N LYS A 67 -52.82 -20.33 26.10
CA LYS A 67 -54.24 -20.07 26.40
C LYS A 67 -54.36 -19.08 27.54
N ALA A 68 -55.15 -18.04 27.34
CA ALA A 68 -55.46 -17.08 28.40
C ALA A 68 -56.74 -17.47 29.15
N SER A 69 -57.04 -16.82 30.27
CA SER A 69 -58.34 -16.97 30.94
C SER A 69 -59.47 -16.27 30.18
N SER A 70 -59.15 -15.19 29.45
CA SER A 70 -60.07 -14.40 28.64
C SER A 70 -59.38 -13.78 27.42
N ARG A 71 -60.17 -13.26 26.48
CA ARG A 71 -59.70 -12.55 25.27
C ARG A 71 -58.59 -13.29 24.50
N GLN A 72 -58.85 -14.54 24.10
CA GLN A 72 -57.88 -15.37 23.36
C GLN A 72 -57.32 -14.68 22.10
N ALA A 73 -58.14 -13.85 21.43
CA ALA A 73 -57.73 -13.10 20.24
C ALA A 73 -56.55 -12.14 20.47
N MET A 74 -56.27 -11.76 21.72
CA MET A 74 -55.16 -10.86 22.07
C MET A 74 -53.85 -11.60 22.42
N ILE A 75 -53.81 -12.94 22.35
CA ILE A 75 -52.61 -13.72 22.70
C ILE A 75 -51.44 -13.41 21.77
N ALA A 76 -51.70 -13.14 20.49
CA ALA A 76 -50.67 -12.76 19.53
C ALA A 76 -49.84 -11.56 20.00
N SER A 77 -50.47 -10.61 20.71
CA SER A 77 -49.80 -9.45 21.31
C SER A 77 -48.74 -9.81 22.35
N LEU A 78 -48.81 -10.98 22.99
CA LEU A 78 -47.82 -11.42 23.98
C LEU A 78 -46.54 -11.97 23.34
N THR A 79 -46.59 -12.29 22.04
CA THR A 79 -45.54 -13.05 21.34
C THR A 79 -45.00 -12.34 20.10
N ASP A 80 -45.47 -11.13 19.81
CA ASP A 80 -45.14 -10.36 18.60
C ASP A 80 -43.77 -9.65 18.65
N GLY A 81 -43.06 -9.75 19.78
CA GLY A 81 -41.76 -9.11 19.98
C GLY A 81 -41.83 -7.61 20.28
N SER A 82 -43.03 -7.03 20.41
CA SER A 82 -43.25 -5.63 20.79
C SER A 82 -43.64 -5.49 22.27
N THR A 83 -43.12 -4.44 22.93
CA THR A 83 -43.62 -4.02 24.24
C THR A 83 -44.72 -2.98 24.14
N GLU A 84 -45.14 -2.58 22.93
CA GLU A 84 -46.23 -1.61 22.72
C GLU A 84 -47.61 -2.26 22.77
N THR A 85 -47.69 -3.50 22.30
CA THR A 85 -48.89 -4.34 22.36
C THR A 85 -49.00 -5.05 23.71
N PHE A 86 -50.20 -5.53 24.01
CA PHE A 86 -50.49 -6.20 25.26
C PHE A 86 -51.68 -7.16 25.14
N TRP A 87 -51.72 -8.15 26.01
CA TRP A 87 -52.94 -8.84 26.41
C TRP A 87 -53.55 -8.12 27.60
N GLU A 88 -54.85 -7.87 27.53
CA GLU A 88 -55.62 -7.30 28.64
C GLU A 88 -56.70 -8.31 29.06
N SER A 89 -56.81 -8.59 30.35
CA SER A 89 -57.85 -9.49 30.84
C SER A 89 -59.25 -8.89 30.62
N GLY A 90 -60.22 -9.70 30.18
CA GLY A 90 -61.60 -9.28 29.98
C GLY A 90 -62.47 -9.31 31.24
N ASP A 91 -63.71 -8.82 31.10
CA ASP A 91 -64.71 -8.76 32.18
C ASP A 91 -65.18 -10.15 32.64
N GLU A 92 -65.00 -11.18 31.80
CA GLU A 92 -65.27 -12.59 32.12
C GLU A 92 -64.44 -13.10 33.32
N ASP A 93 -63.28 -12.46 33.53
CA ASP A 93 -62.34 -12.71 34.63
C ASP A 93 -62.56 -11.78 35.82
N ARG A 94 -63.66 -11.02 35.87
CA ARG A 94 -63.94 -10.13 36.99
C ARG A 94 -64.13 -10.97 38.27
N ASN A 95 -63.37 -10.64 39.31
CA ASN A 95 -63.30 -11.38 40.58
C ASN A 95 -62.84 -12.85 40.45
N LYS A 96 -62.29 -13.25 39.30
CA LYS A 96 -61.66 -14.55 39.09
C LYS A 96 -60.14 -14.40 38.94
N THR A 97 -59.42 -15.50 39.12
CA THR A 97 -57.98 -15.53 38.86
C THR A 97 -57.73 -15.41 37.37
N LYS A 98 -56.91 -14.43 36.97
CA LYS A 98 -56.49 -14.22 35.59
C LYS A 98 -55.29 -15.09 35.30
N THR A 99 -55.31 -15.85 34.20
CA THR A 99 -54.31 -16.91 33.98
C THR A 99 -53.81 -16.98 32.55
N LEU A 100 -52.53 -17.30 32.37
CA LEU A 100 -51.96 -17.76 31.10
C LEU A 100 -51.49 -19.21 31.28
N THR A 101 -51.82 -20.10 30.36
CA THR A 101 -51.38 -21.49 30.35
C THR A 101 -50.59 -21.75 29.08
N VAL A 102 -49.37 -22.25 29.21
CA VAL A 102 -48.45 -22.58 28.11
C VAL A 102 -48.26 -24.10 28.10
N THR A 103 -48.45 -24.74 26.95
CA THR A 103 -48.41 -26.22 26.83
C THR A 103 -47.38 -26.69 25.80
N CYS A 104 -46.24 -27.22 26.26
CA CYS A 104 -45.15 -27.72 25.42
C CYS A 104 -45.41 -29.14 24.89
N ASN A 105 -44.87 -29.42 23.70
CA ASN A 105 -44.80 -30.76 23.15
C ASN A 105 -43.61 -31.55 23.76
N ASN A 106 -43.58 -32.87 23.58
CA ASN A 106 -42.55 -33.74 24.17
C ASN A 106 -41.13 -33.54 23.60
N ARG A 107 -40.95 -32.72 22.55
CA ARG A 107 -39.65 -32.43 21.94
C ARG A 107 -38.99 -31.17 22.50
N HIS A 108 -39.72 -30.41 23.31
CA HIS A 108 -39.22 -29.18 23.92
C HIS A 108 -38.92 -29.43 25.39
N MET A 109 -37.74 -29.01 25.83
CA MET A 109 -37.29 -29.09 27.22
C MET A 109 -37.25 -27.66 27.78
N PRO A 110 -38.39 -27.15 28.30
CA PRO A 110 -38.47 -25.77 28.77
C PRO A 110 -37.60 -25.59 30.02
N SER A 111 -36.90 -24.46 30.12
CA SER A 111 -35.96 -24.17 31.22
C SER A 111 -36.29 -22.88 31.96
N VAL A 112 -36.80 -21.86 31.26
CA VAL A 112 -37.15 -20.57 31.87
C VAL A 112 -38.43 -20.03 31.24
N LEU A 113 -39.39 -19.62 32.07
CA LEU A 113 -40.59 -18.89 31.65
C LEU A 113 -40.50 -17.45 32.10
N CYS A 114 -40.60 -16.51 31.16
CA CYS A 114 -40.45 -15.08 31.35
C CYS A 114 -41.76 -14.35 31.03
N LEU A 115 -42.01 -13.25 31.73
CA LEU A 115 -43.15 -12.37 31.52
C LEU A 115 -42.71 -10.91 31.61
N HIS A 116 -43.12 -10.06 30.67
CA HIS A 116 -42.83 -8.63 30.67
C HIS A 116 -44.04 -7.85 31.20
N ILE A 117 -43.81 -7.02 32.22
CA ILE A 117 -44.81 -6.18 32.88
C ILE A 117 -44.31 -4.74 32.84
N ASP A 118 -45.22 -3.79 32.62
CA ASP A 118 -44.90 -2.36 32.64
C ASP A 118 -46.00 -1.55 33.35
N ASN A 119 -45.94 -1.58 34.69
CA ASN A 119 -46.88 -0.85 35.54
C ASN A 119 -46.72 0.68 35.44
N THR A 120 -45.66 1.17 34.79
CA THR A 120 -45.45 2.61 34.58
C THR A 120 -46.31 3.16 33.45
N ARG A 121 -46.58 2.34 32.43
CA ARG A 121 -47.50 2.67 31.32
C ARG A 121 -48.93 2.20 31.60
N ASP A 122 -49.09 1.08 32.29
CA ASP A 122 -50.39 0.46 32.54
C ASP A 122 -51.04 0.96 33.85
N LEU A 123 -51.19 2.29 33.99
CA LEU A 123 -51.55 2.96 35.24
C LEU A 123 -52.89 2.52 35.85
N GLY A 124 -53.86 2.12 35.03
CA GLY A 124 -55.17 1.60 35.46
C GLY A 124 -55.35 0.10 35.20
N ASN A 125 -54.27 -0.62 34.91
CA ASN A 125 -54.28 -2.05 34.59
C ASN A 125 -53.06 -2.77 35.18
N LYS A 126 -52.72 -2.45 36.42
CA LYS A 126 -51.45 -2.88 37.02
C LYS A 126 -51.46 -4.35 37.40
N VAL A 127 -50.28 -4.96 37.40
CA VAL A 127 -50.03 -6.27 37.99
C VAL A 127 -49.39 -6.07 39.37
N SER A 128 -49.98 -6.66 40.42
CA SER A 128 -49.48 -6.59 41.79
C SER A 128 -48.89 -7.90 42.28
N SER A 129 -49.28 -9.05 41.72
CA SER A 129 -48.73 -10.35 42.13
C SER A 129 -48.79 -11.34 40.98
N VAL A 130 -47.74 -12.17 40.87
CA VAL A 130 -47.59 -13.21 39.85
C VAL A 130 -47.21 -14.53 40.52
N VAL A 131 -47.89 -15.61 40.14
CA VAL A 131 -47.59 -16.97 40.60
C VAL A 131 -47.35 -17.86 39.40
N PHE A 132 -46.20 -18.53 39.38
CA PHE A 132 -45.82 -19.51 38.38
C PHE A 132 -46.11 -20.92 38.90
N TYR A 133 -46.69 -21.75 38.05
CA TYR A 133 -46.95 -23.16 38.27
C TYR A 133 -46.38 -23.99 37.11
N THR A 134 -46.00 -25.22 37.40
CA THR A 134 -45.53 -26.18 36.40
C THR A 134 -46.02 -27.58 36.70
N GLY A 135 -46.22 -28.40 35.67
CA GLY A 135 -46.67 -29.77 35.79
C GLY A 135 -46.50 -30.56 34.49
N ARG A 136 -46.77 -31.86 34.57
CA ARG A 136 -46.82 -32.77 33.39
C ARG A 136 -48.19 -32.82 32.71
N SER A 137 -49.21 -32.29 33.38
CA SER A 137 -50.56 -32.11 32.87
C SER A 137 -51.23 -30.96 33.62
N ALA A 138 -52.42 -30.55 33.18
CA ALA A 138 -53.20 -29.53 33.87
C ALA A 138 -53.63 -29.94 35.30
N ASP A 139 -53.69 -31.25 35.57
CA ASP A 139 -54.14 -31.81 36.85
C ASP A 139 -53.00 -31.96 37.88
N ASP A 140 -51.73 -31.89 37.45
CA ASP A 140 -50.53 -32.03 38.31
C ASP A 140 -49.71 -30.72 38.35
N LEU A 141 -50.38 -29.58 38.51
CA LEU A 141 -49.72 -28.28 38.59
C LEU A 141 -49.19 -28.02 40.02
N LYS A 142 -47.88 -27.82 40.12
CA LYS A 142 -47.18 -27.45 41.36
C LYS A 142 -46.74 -25.99 41.30
N LYS A 143 -46.94 -25.28 42.41
CA LYS A 143 -46.50 -23.89 42.56
C LYS A 143 -44.97 -23.82 42.59
N LEU A 144 -44.38 -23.07 41.66
CA LEU A 144 -42.94 -22.86 41.56
C LEU A 144 -42.48 -21.63 42.32
N LYS A 145 -43.11 -20.49 42.06
CA LYS A 145 -42.66 -19.19 42.55
C LYS A 145 -43.84 -18.23 42.62
N GLN A 146 -43.92 -17.45 43.69
CA GLN A 146 -44.81 -16.30 43.78
C GLN A 146 -43.97 -15.05 44.01
N MET A 147 -44.36 -13.95 43.36
CA MET A 147 -43.67 -12.68 43.43
C MET A 147 -44.71 -11.57 43.53
N ASP A 148 -44.50 -10.65 44.46
CA ASP A 148 -45.25 -9.39 44.48
C ASP A 148 -44.52 -8.38 43.60
N ILE A 149 -45.29 -7.63 42.82
CA ILE A 149 -44.80 -6.73 41.78
C ILE A 149 -45.04 -5.30 42.22
N GLU A 150 -43.98 -4.49 42.21
CA GLU A 150 -44.05 -3.10 42.61
C GLU A 150 -44.96 -2.29 41.66
N SER A 151 -45.63 -1.28 42.21
CA SER A 151 -46.59 -0.44 41.48
C SER A 151 -45.99 0.38 40.33
N ARG A 152 -44.66 0.44 40.24
CA ARG A 152 -43.87 1.09 39.18
C ARG A 152 -42.89 0.13 38.49
N HIS A 153 -43.06 -1.18 38.66
CA HIS A 153 -42.22 -2.18 38.00
C HIS A 153 -42.28 -2.05 36.48
N THR A 154 -41.12 -2.11 35.84
CA THR A 154 -40.98 -2.22 34.38
C THR A 154 -39.87 -3.21 34.05
N GLY A 155 -40.18 -4.19 33.19
CA GLY A 155 -39.22 -5.17 32.71
C GLY A 155 -39.66 -6.63 32.91
N TRP A 156 -38.73 -7.53 32.63
CA TRP A 156 -38.94 -8.97 32.66
C TRP A 156 -38.88 -9.55 34.08
N ILE A 157 -39.83 -10.41 34.40
CA ILE A 157 -39.78 -11.36 35.51
C ILE A 157 -39.69 -12.77 34.97
N PHE A 158 -39.13 -13.70 35.74
CA PHE A 158 -38.99 -15.08 35.30
C PHE A 158 -39.04 -16.11 36.43
N ALA A 159 -39.34 -17.35 36.04
CA ALA A 159 -39.22 -18.53 36.86
C ALA A 159 -38.41 -19.61 36.11
N SER A 160 -37.42 -20.18 36.80
CA SER A 160 -36.67 -21.34 36.32
C SER A 160 -37.51 -22.60 36.51
N LEU A 161 -37.55 -23.45 35.49
CA LEU A 161 -38.29 -24.70 35.45
C LEU A 161 -37.33 -25.83 35.82
N PRO A 162 -37.54 -26.53 36.96
CA PRO A 162 -36.57 -27.49 37.47
C PRO A 162 -36.64 -28.86 36.78
N ASP A 163 -37.81 -29.26 36.26
CA ASP A 163 -37.99 -30.54 35.55
C ASP A 163 -37.94 -30.29 34.03
N PRO A 164 -36.98 -30.87 33.29
CA PRO A 164 -36.95 -30.78 31.83
C PRO A 164 -38.15 -31.45 31.15
N ASN A 165 -38.87 -32.34 31.85
CA ASN A 165 -40.07 -33.01 31.35
C ASN A 165 -41.36 -32.23 31.64
N THR A 166 -41.26 -30.96 32.03
CA THR A 166 -42.39 -30.06 32.17
C THR A 166 -43.11 -29.88 30.82
N SER A 167 -44.41 -30.14 30.79
CA SER A 167 -45.25 -30.00 29.59
C SER A 167 -46.30 -28.89 29.74
N VAL A 168 -46.76 -28.60 30.96
CA VAL A 168 -47.75 -27.53 31.22
C VAL A 168 -47.18 -26.53 32.20
N MET A 169 -47.25 -25.25 31.85
CA MET A 169 -46.88 -24.13 32.72
C MET A 169 -48.07 -23.19 32.83
N LYS A 170 -48.41 -22.77 34.05
CA LYS A 170 -49.51 -21.84 34.29
C LYS A 170 -49.00 -20.62 35.06
N ILE A 171 -49.38 -19.44 34.61
CA ILE A 171 -49.10 -18.17 35.28
C ILE A 171 -50.44 -17.65 35.79
N GLU A 172 -50.53 -17.36 37.08
CA GLU A 172 -51.66 -16.67 37.69
C GLU A 172 -51.23 -15.26 38.04
N VAL A 173 -52.03 -14.28 37.62
CA VAL A 173 -51.73 -12.86 37.80
C VAL A 173 -52.87 -12.15 38.52
N LYS A 174 -52.52 -11.24 39.42
CA LYS A 174 -53.45 -10.40 40.17
C LYS A 174 -53.04 -8.94 40.06
N GLY A 175 -54.03 -8.06 40.12
CA GLY A 175 -53.88 -6.62 40.04
C GLY A 175 -54.89 -5.92 40.95
N PRO A 176 -54.68 -4.65 41.30
CA PRO A 176 -55.63 -3.86 42.08
C PRO A 176 -56.87 -3.45 41.26
N ASP A 177 -56.74 -3.39 39.94
CA ASP A 177 -57.77 -2.95 39.00
C ASP A 177 -58.66 -4.12 38.51
N HIS A 178 -59.81 -3.81 37.92
CA HIS A 178 -60.74 -4.83 37.38
C HIS A 178 -60.13 -5.67 36.25
N SER A 179 -59.27 -5.06 35.44
CA SER A 179 -58.47 -5.72 34.40
C SER A 179 -57.00 -5.36 34.55
N LEU A 180 -56.10 -6.23 34.07
CA LEU A 180 -54.66 -5.99 34.05
C LEU A 180 -54.09 -6.22 32.65
N ARG A 181 -52.90 -5.67 32.40
CA ARG A 181 -52.18 -5.83 31.13
C ARG A 181 -50.87 -6.57 31.30
N LEU A 182 -50.60 -7.47 30.36
CA LEU A 182 -49.33 -8.15 30.19
C LEU A 182 -48.82 -7.85 28.79
N ARG A 183 -47.53 -7.50 28.67
CA ARG A 183 -46.98 -7.04 27.40
C ARG A 183 -46.35 -8.16 26.59
N GLN A 184 -45.54 -9.01 27.24
CA GLN A 184 -44.92 -10.13 26.55
C GLN A 184 -44.80 -11.35 27.45
N ILE A 185 -44.73 -12.52 26.82
CA ILE A 185 -44.35 -13.79 27.42
C ILE A 185 -43.22 -14.40 26.61
N LYS A 186 -42.27 -15.06 27.27
CA LYS A 186 -41.20 -15.77 26.57
C LYS A 186 -40.89 -17.08 27.26
N LEU A 187 -40.86 -18.18 26.52
CA LEU A 187 -40.42 -19.48 27.01
C LEU A 187 -39.07 -19.79 26.41
N LEU A 188 -38.08 -20.09 27.24
CA LEU A 188 -36.72 -20.40 26.83
C LEU A 188 -36.35 -21.82 27.28
N GLY A 189 -35.67 -22.56 26.41
CA GLY A 189 -35.25 -23.93 26.74
C GLY A 189 -34.45 -24.59 25.63
N ASN A 190 -34.36 -25.92 25.70
CA ASN A 190 -33.69 -26.75 24.71
C ASN A 190 -34.72 -27.41 23.77
N ILE A 191 -34.33 -27.66 22.52
CA ILE A 191 -35.11 -28.41 21.54
C ILE A 191 -34.35 -29.70 21.27
N GLU A 192 -35.03 -30.84 21.37
CA GLU A 192 -34.43 -32.15 21.08
C GLU A 192 -33.76 -32.15 19.69
N GLY A 193 -32.47 -32.47 19.64
CA GLY A 193 -31.66 -32.48 18.41
C GLY A 193 -31.07 -31.13 17.98
N ALA A 194 -31.36 -30.02 18.67
CA ALA A 194 -30.77 -28.71 18.38
C ALA A 194 -29.47 -28.47 19.17
N THR A 195 -28.49 -27.81 18.54
CA THR A 195 -27.28 -27.36 19.25
C THR A 195 -27.52 -26.07 20.03
N MET A 196 -27.07 -26.06 21.28
CA MET A 196 -27.12 -24.92 22.18
C MET A 196 -25.83 -24.07 22.12
N LEU A 197 -24.80 -24.58 21.45
CA LEU A 197 -23.50 -23.92 21.37
C LEU A 197 -23.58 -22.61 20.57
N VAL A 198 -23.00 -21.56 21.14
CA VAL A 198 -22.93 -20.25 20.50
C VAL A 198 -21.70 -20.18 19.59
N GLY A 199 -21.92 -20.19 18.27
CA GLY A 199 -20.85 -20.01 17.29
C GLY A 199 -19.71 -21.03 17.41
N GLN A 200 -18.54 -20.68 16.87
CA GLN A 200 -17.34 -21.52 16.95
C GLN A 200 -16.71 -21.40 18.35
N GLN A 201 -16.73 -22.47 19.12
CA GLN A 201 -16.11 -22.52 20.44
C GLN A 201 -14.57 -22.52 20.30
N GLN A 202 -13.89 -21.62 21.01
CA GLN A 202 -12.43 -21.56 21.10
C GLN A 202 -12.01 -21.85 22.54
N SER A 203 -10.86 -22.50 22.72
CA SER A 203 -10.35 -22.72 24.08
C SER A 203 -9.92 -21.40 24.72
N PRO A 204 -10.07 -21.24 26.05
CA PRO A 204 -9.58 -20.05 26.75
C PRO A 204 -8.09 -19.77 26.50
N LEU A 205 -7.28 -20.83 26.34
CA LEU A 205 -5.86 -20.72 26.04
C LEU A 205 -5.61 -20.08 24.67
N VAL A 206 -6.36 -20.51 23.65
CA VAL A 206 -6.26 -19.96 22.28
C VAL A 206 -6.71 -18.50 22.26
N MET A 207 -7.78 -18.15 22.98
CA MET A 207 -8.24 -16.77 23.09
C MET A 207 -7.20 -15.89 23.79
N GLN A 208 -6.68 -16.34 24.93
CA GLN A 208 -5.63 -15.63 25.67
C GLN A 208 -4.37 -15.42 24.84
N GLN A 209 -3.99 -16.41 24.02
CA GLN A 209 -2.85 -16.30 23.13
C GLN A 209 -3.09 -15.23 22.05
N LYS A 210 -4.25 -15.25 21.36
CA LYS A 210 -4.60 -14.22 20.37
C LYS A 210 -4.60 -12.82 20.97
N ASP A 211 -5.14 -12.67 22.17
CA ASP A 211 -5.15 -11.38 22.88
C ASP A 211 -3.73 -10.94 23.26
N CYS A 212 -2.89 -11.87 23.71
CA CYS A 212 -1.49 -11.60 24.01
C CYS A 212 -0.74 -11.15 22.76
N GLU A 213 -0.95 -11.80 21.61
CA GLU A 213 -0.36 -11.43 20.32
C GLU A 213 -0.81 -10.03 19.89
N SER A 214 -2.11 -9.75 19.96
CA SER A 214 -2.68 -8.44 19.63
C SER A 214 -2.07 -7.31 20.49
N GLU A 215 -2.00 -7.49 21.81
CA GLU A 215 -1.39 -6.51 22.71
C GLU A 215 0.12 -6.37 22.49
N THR A 216 0.83 -7.46 22.22
CA THR A 216 2.27 -7.43 21.93
C THR A 216 2.55 -6.67 20.63
N LEU A 217 1.71 -6.83 19.61
CA LEU A 217 1.79 -6.08 18.37
C LEU A 217 1.55 -4.58 18.58
N LYS A 218 0.58 -4.20 19.42
CA LYS A 218 0.35 -2.78 19.77
C LYS A 218 1.57 -2.17 20.46
N VAL A 219 2.13 -2.86 21.44
CA VAL A 219 3.36 -2.46 22.14
C VAL A 219 4.52 -2.33 21.17
N PHE A 220 4.69 -3.29 20.27
CA PHE A 220 5.73 -3.23 19.26
C PHE A 220 5.58 -2.00 18.38
N ARG A 221 4.38 -1.72 17.83
CA ARG A 221 4.11 -0.50 17.04
C ARG A 221 4.45 0.77 17.81
N LEU A 222 4.08 0.82 19.09
CA LEU A 222 4.37 1.95 19.94
C LEU A 222 5.89 2.13 20.14
N LEU A 223 6.61 1.07 20.50
CA LEU A 223 8.06 1.12 20.69
C LEU A 223 8.77 1.50 19.39
N THR A 224 8.38 0.92 18.25
CA THR A 224 8.93 1.31 16.95
C THR A 224 8.64 2.78 16.65
N SER A 225 7.44 3.28 16.95
CA SER A 225 7.13 4.69 16.74
C SER A 225 7.89 5.62 17.69
N GLN A 226 8.41 5.15 18.82
CA GLN A 226 9.14 6.00 19.77
C GLN A 226 10.64 5.97 19.54
N VAL A 227 11.19 4.78 19.26
CA VAL A 227 12.60 4.61 18.88
C VAL A 227 12.88 5.29 17.54
N PHE A 228 12.00 5.14 16.56
CA PHE A 228 12.17 5.73 15.23
C PHE A 228 11.45 7.07 15.06
N GLY A 229 10.56 7.44 15.99
CA GLY A 229 9.70 8.60 15.85
C GLY A 229 9.90 9.70 16.87
N ARG A 230 11.02 9.78 17.59
CA ARG A 230 11.42 11.03 18.26
C ARG A 230 12.05 12.09 17.34
N LEU A 231 11.66 12.06 16.07
CA LEU A 231 11.56 13.25 15.21
C LEU A 231 10.09 13.74 15.06
N ILE A 232 9.12 13.11 15.75
CA ILE A 232 7.66 13.25 15.50
C ILE A 232 6.93 14.06 16.61
N THR A 233 7.62 14.80 17.48
CA THR A 233 6.94 15.80 18.35
C THR A 233 7.75 17.09 18.43
N GLU A 234 7.06 18.18 18.07
CA GLU A 234 7.25 19.65 18.13
C GLU A 234 8.35 20.32 19.01
N ASP A 235 9.33 19.61 19.57
CA ASP A 235 10.40 20.21 20.40
C ASP A 235 11.63 20.68 19.59
N ALA A 236 11.61 20.57 18.24
CA ALA A 236 12.70 21.09 17.40
C ALA A 236 12.63 22.61 17.20
N VAL A 237 11.56 23.28 17.65
CA VAL A 237 11.37 24.73 17.43
C VAL A 237 12.12 25.58 18.47
N ASP A 238 12.48 25.03 19.64
CA ASP A 238 13.08 25.83 20.73
C ASP A 238 14.60 25.69 20.92
N ARG A 239 15.32 24.97 20.04
CA ARG A 239 16.79 24.79 20.19
C ARG A 239 17.66 25.66 19.27
N VAL A 240 17.10 26.54 18.44
CA VAL A 240 17.91 27.42 17.59
C VAL A 240 18.36 28.71 18.31
N SER A 241 17.97 28.91 19.58
CA SER A 241 18.32 30.10 20.36
C SER A 241 19.04 29.77 21.67
N SER A 242 20.08 28.94 21.63
CA SER A 242 21.13 28.99 22.66
C SER A 242 22.43 28.40 22.12
N ASP A 243 23.37 29.27 21.85
CA ASP A 243 24.78 28.96 21.63
C ASP A 243 25.36 28.25 22.87
N GLY A 244 26.19 27.21 22.66
CA GLY A 244 27.02 26.60 23.71
C GLY A 244 26.98 25.07 23.88
N LYS A 245 28.09 24.44 23.48
CA LYS A 245 28.58 23.06 23.80
C LYS A 245 27.85 21.86 23.18
N LYS A 246 28.46 21.30 22.13
CA LYS A 246 28.32 19.90 21.71
C LYS A 246 28.96 18.98 22.77
N GLU A 247 28.18 18.08 23.35
CA GLU A 247 28.67 16.82 23.91
C GLU A 247 28.41 15.70 22.89
N GLY A 248 29.46 15.02 22.46
CA GLY A 248 29.43 14.01 21.40
C GLY A 248 29.35 12.59 21.95
N ALA A 249 28.16 12.15 22.40
CA ALA A 249 27.99 10.79 22.92
C ALA A 249 26.64 10.10 22.60
N GLU A 250 25.78 10.64 21.73
CA GLU A 250 24.42 10.08 21.55
C GLU A 250 24.09 9.49 20.16
N GLU A 251 24.92 9.68 19.12
CA GLU A 251 24.61 9.16 17.77
C GLU A 251 24.88 7.65 17.59
N GLY A 252 25.80 7.06 18.34
CA GLY A 252 26.17 5.64 18.19
C GLY A 252 25.15 4.65 18.75
N ASP A 253 24.63 4.93 19.95
CA ASP A 253 23.71 4.02 20.67
C ASP A 253 22.33 3.91 20.00
N ASP A 254 21.88 4.96 19.31
CA ASP A 254 20.61 4.95 18.57
C ASP A 254 20.72 4.12 17.28
N VAL A 255 21.86 4.18 16.59
CA VAL A 255 22.14 3.35 15.41
C VAL A 255 22.20 1.87 15.79
N ASP A 256 22.86 1.52 16.90
CA ASP A 256 22.95 0.15 17.40
C ASP A 256 21.57 -0.42 17.79
N LEU A 257 20.70 0.37 18.42
CA LEU A 257 19.34 -0.06 18.75
C LEU A 257 18.51 -0.28 17.48
N ARG A 258 18.64 0.60 16.49
CA ARG A 258 17.94 0.50 15.20
C ARG A 258 18.40 -0.73 14.42
N GLU A 259 19.71 -0.95 14.30
CA GLU A 259 20.28 -2.14 13.65
C GLU A 259 19.88 -3.42 14.37
N HIS A 260 19.90 -3.44 15.71
CA HIS A 260 19.45 -4.59 16.48
C HIS A 260 17.95 -4.86 16.29
N MET A 261 17.11 -3.83 16.25
CA MET A 261 15.68 -4.01 15.99
C MET A 261 15.40 -4.54 14.58
N VAL A 262 16.12 -4.02 13.58
CA VAL A 262 16.10 -4.53 12.19
C VAL A 262 16.60 -5.98 12.14
N GLY A 263 17.68 -6.32 12.85
CA GLY A 263 18.22 -7.68 12.94
C GLY A 263 17.25 -8.68 13.59
N ILE A 264 16.54 -8.27 14.65
CA ILE A 264 15.48 -9.07 15.28
C ILE A 264 14.30 -9.25 14.34
N LEU A 265 13.94 -8.22 13.56
CA LEU A 265 12.83 -8.28 12.63
C LEU A 265 13.15 -9.06 11.37
N PHE A 266 14.40 -9.24 10.95
CA PHE A 266 14.66 -9.74 9.59
C PHE A 266 15.82 -10.77 9.47
N SER A 267 16.27 -11.37 10.58
CA SER A 267 17.33 -12.41 10.59
C SER A 267 16.90 -13.81 10.11
N ARG A 268 15.61 -14.05 9.81
CA ARG A 268 15.09 -15.39 9.47
C ARG A 268 14.90 -15.59 7.95
N SER A 269 14.91 -16.86 7.52
CA SER A 269 14.72 -17.28 6.12
C SER A 269 13.31 -17.08 5.56
N LYS A 270 12.32 -16.75 6.41
CA LYS A 270 10.95 -16.36 6.03
C LYS A 270 10.48 -15.23 6.94
N LEU A 271 9.72 -14.28 6.37
CA LEU A 271 9.05 -13.27 7.17
C LEU A 271 7.91 -13.92 7.95
N THR A 272 7.93 -13.76 9.28
CA THR A 272 6.84 -14.16 10.17
C THR A 272 5.58 -13.36 9.87
N HIS A 273 4.42 -13.87 10.26
CA HIS A 273 3.15 -13.13 10.13
C HIS A 273 3.23 -11.72 10.75
N LEU A 274 3.95 -11.58 11.87
CA LEU A 274 4.22 -10.27 12.47
C LEU A 274 5.04 -9.37 11.56
N GLN A 275 6.19 -9.85 11.08
CA GLN A 275 7.11 -9.05 10.27
C GLN A 275 6.43 -8.54 9.00
N LYS A 276 5.55 -9.35 8.42
CA LYS A 276 4.66 -8.94 7.32
C LYS A 276 3.73 -7.80 7.73
N GLN A 277 3.00 -7.94 8.85
CA GLN A 277 2.12 -6.89 9.35
C GLN A 277 2.86 -5.59 9.67
N VAL A 278 4.01 -5.68 10.33
CA VAL A 278 4.88 -4.53 10.63
C VAL A 278 5.32 -3.83 9.35
N CYS A 279 5.79 -4.60 8.37
CA CYS A 279 6.15 -4.05 7.06
C CYS A 279 4.96 -3.40 6.37
N THR A 280 3.76 -3.98 6.44
CA THR A 280 2.53 -3.37 5.89
C THR A 280 2.23 -2.02 6.55
N HIS A 281 2.42 -1.88 7.86
CA HIS A 281 2.26 -0.60 8.56
C HIS A 281 3.30 0.44 8.13
N ILE A 282 4.58 0.04 8.00
CA ILE A 282 5.65 0.92 7.52
C ILE A 282 5.34 1.40 6.10
N VAL A 283 4.95 0.50 5.20
CA VAL A 283 4.56 0.83 3.82
C VAL A 283 3.35 1.77 3.79
N HIS A 284 2.37 1.57 4.68
CA HIS A 284 1.23 2.47 4.77
C HIS A 284 1.63 3.87 5.29
N ALA A 285 2.56 3.94 6.24
CA ALA A 285 3.11 5.21 6.70
C ALA A 285 3.86 5.94 5.58
N ILE A 286 4.70 5.24 4.80
CA ILE A 286 5.38 5.81 3.63
C ILE A 286 4.39 6.40 2.63
N ARG A 287 3.27 5.72 2.38
CA ARG A 287 2.22 6.23 1.50
C ARG A 287 1.65 7.55 1.98
N LYS A 288 1.34 7.64 3.27
CA LYS A 288 0.82 8.87 3.87
C LYS A 288 1.80 10.03 3.70
N GLU A 289 3.07 9.79 3.99
CA GLU A 289 4.13 10.79 3.80
C GLU A 289 4.30 11.15 2.32
N THR A 290 4.18 10.18 1.42
CA THR A 290 4.29 10.42 -0.02
C THR A 290 3.19 11.32 -0.54
N THR A 291 1.95 11.13 -0.09
CA THR A 291 0.83 12.02 -0.42
C THR A 291 1.12 13.44 0.09
N GLN A 292 1.54 13.58 1.34
CA GLN A 292 1.85 14.89 1.92
C GLN A 292 2.97 15.61 1.15
N VAL A 293 4.10 14.93 0.91
CA VAL A 293 5.24 15.48 0.17
C VAL A 293 4.85 15.86 -1.25
N LYS A 294 3.99 15.08 -1.91
CA LYS A 294 3.48 15.40 -3.25
C LYS A 294 2.60 16.66 -3.24
N ASP A 295 1.71 16.79 -2.28
CA ASP A 295 0.81 17.94 -2.16
C ASP A 295 1.60 19.24 -1.86
N GLU A 296 2.59 19.18 -0.98
CA GLU A 296 3.51 20.28 -0.68
C GLU A 296 4.35 20.68 -1.91
N TRP A 297 4.84 19.69 -2.66
CA TRP A 297 5.57 19.92 -3.91
C TRP A 297 4.70 20.57 -4.98
N LEU A 298 3.46 20.10 -5.17
CA LEU A 298 2.51 20.69 -6.12
C LEU A 298 2.20 22.15 -5.78
N ALA A 299 2.01 22.46 -4.49
CA ALA A 299 1.83 23.85 -4.04
C ALA A 299 3.04 24.72 -4.39
N THR A 300 4.26 24.19 -4.30
CA THR A 300 5.49 24.91 -4.65
C THR A 300 5.63 25.12 -6.17
N VAL A 301 5.23 24.14 -6.98
CA VAL A 301 5.28 24.24 -8.45
C VAL A 301 4.24 25.24 -8.99
N LEU A 302 3.04 25.30 -8.37
CA LEU A 302 1.95 26.17 -8.79
C LEU A 302 2.05 27.60 -8.26
N THR A 303 2.74 27.81 -7.14
CA THR A 303 2.90 29.13 -6.50
C THR A 303 4.37 29.52 -6.47
N PRO A 304 4.83 30.52 -7.25
CA PRO A 304 6.21 31.00 -7.17
C PRO A 304 6.38 31.79 -5.86
N MET A 305 6.74 31.08 -4.78
CA MET A 305 7.11 31.69 -3.50
C MET A 305 8.56 32.20 -3.54
N GLU A 306 8.86 33.28 -2.81
CA GLU A 306 10.22 33.77 -2.61
C GLU A 306 11.13 32.66 -2.02
N GLU A 307 12.30 32.44 -2.63
CA GLU A 307 13.19 31.29 -2.39
C GLU A 307 13.63 31.08 -0.92
N GLY A 308 13.50 32.09 -0.07
CA GLY A 308 13.92 32.07 1.34
C GLY A 308 12.98 31.32 2.29
N VAL A 309 11.66 31.50 2.16
CA VAL A 309 10.67 30.99 3.14
C VAL A 309 10.25 29.54 2.84
N ALA A 310 10.23 29.15 1.56
CA ALA A 310 9.91 27.78 1.13
C ALA A 310 11.01 26.76 1.53
N LYS A 311 12.28 27.19 1.57
CA LYS A 311 13.43 26.34 1.88
C LYS A 311 13.51 25.90 3.34
N GLU A 312 13.04 26.73 4.27
CA GLU A 312 13.04 26.40 5.71
C GLU A 312 11.87 25.47 6.08
N LYS A 313 10.69 25.68 5.48
CA LYS A 313 9.52 24.84 5.74
C LYS A 313 9.60 23.44 5.10
N ALA A 314 10.28 23.31 3.96
CA ALA A 314 10.49 22.04 3.26
C ALA A 314 11.62 21.16 3.85
N ARG A 315 12.57 21.74 4.58
CA ARG A 315 13.71 21.00 5.17
C ARG A 315 13.41 20.38 6.55
N SER A 316 12.34 20.81 7.21
CA SER A 316 11.99 20.33 8.56
C SER A 316 11.03 19.12 8.56
N SER A 317 10.46 18.74 7.41
CA SER A 317 9.36 17.75 7.30
C SER A 317 9.79 16.36 6.80
N ASP A 318 10.92 16.22 6.08
CA ASP A 318 11.26 14.97 5.37
C ASP A 318 12.00 13.91 6.23
N ALA A 319 12.28 14.21 7.50
CA ALA A 319 13.03 13.34 8.39
C ALA A 319 12.29 12.02 8.67
N TYR A 320 10.98 12.10 8.87
CA TYR A 320 10.16 10.92 9.12
C TYR A 320 10.08 10.01 7.89
N CYS A 321 9.86 10.58 6.70
CA CYS A 321 9.90 9.84 5.44
C CYS A 321 11.25 9.14 5.22
N PHE A 322 12.36 9.84 5.49
CA PHE A 322 13.72 9.29 5.39
C PHE A 322 13.93 8.09 6.34
N GLU A 323 13.46 8.15 7.58
CA GLU A 323 13.62 7.04 8.53
C GLU A 323 12.81 5.81 8.14
N LEU A 324 11.56 6.01 7.69
CA LEU A 324 10.73 4.91 7.19
C LEU A 324 11.38 4.20 5.99
N LEU A 325 11.93 4.97 5.05
CA LEU A 325 12.66 4.43 3.90
C LEU A 325 13.97 3.76 4.32
N SER A 326 14.64 4.25 5.37
CA SER A 326 15.84 3.60 5.93
C SER A 326 15.52 2.20 6.46
N MET A 327 14.39 2.05 7.17
CA MET A 327 13.92 0.76 7.65
C MET A 327 13.63 -0.21 6.49
N VAL A 328 12.94 0.28 5.46
CA VAL A 328 12.62 -0.52 4.26
C VAL A 328 13.89 -0.87 3.47
N LEU A 329 14.86 0.05 3.41
CA LEU A 329 16.16 -0.18 2.78
C LEU A 329 16.94 -1.25 3.53
N ALA A 330 16.94 -1.24 4.85
CA ALA A 330 17.57 -2.29 5.65
C ALA A 330 16.87 -3.65 5.41
N LEU A 331 15.53 -3.68 5.38
CA LEU A 331 14.75 -4.88 5.04
C LEU A 331 15.12 -5.47 3.68
N SER A 332 15.28 -4.61 2.67
CA SER A 332 15.68 -5.01 1.31
C SER A 332 17.08 -5.64 1.23
N GLY A 333 17.89 -5.53 2.30
CA GLY A 333 19.19 -6.19 2.40
C GLY A 333 19.08 -7.72 2.47
N SER A 334 17.96 -8.25 2.94
CA SER A 334 17.68 -9.69 2.92
C SER A 334 16.95 -10.11 1.63
N GLY A 335 17.29 -11.28 1.07
CA GLY A 335 16.61 -11.78 -0.14
C GLY A 335 15.10 -12.04 0.08
N VAL A 336 14.71 -12.38 1.30
CA VAL A 336 13.30 -12.59 1.69
C VAL A 336 12.56 -11.26 1.76
N GLY A 337 13.15 -10.25 2.43
CA GLY A 337 12.60 -8.92 2.54
C GLY A 337 12.45 -8.25 1.18
N ARG A 338 13.47 -8.35 0.32
CA ARG A 338 13.44 -7.83 -1.04
C ARG A 338 12.28 -8.41 -1.87
N LYS A 339 12.10 -9.73 -1.88
CA LYS A 339 10.97 -10.39 -2.56
C LYS A 339 9.61 -9.98 -1.99
N TYR A 340 9.51 -9.79 -0.69
CA TYR A 340 8.28 -9.31 -0.07
C TYR A 340 7.95 -7.87 -0.47
N LEU A 341 8.96 -6.99 -0.49
CA LEU A 341 8.81 -5.59 -0.91
C LEU A 341 8.46 -5.47 -2.41
N ALA A 342 9.02 -6.34 -3.25
CA ALA A 342 8.67 -6.43 -4.68
C ALA A 342 7.17 -6.72 -4.92
N GLN A 343 6.52 -7.39 -3.97
CA GLN A 343 5.07 -7.68 -4.02
C GLN A 343 4.21 -6.52 -3.51
N GLN A 344 4.79 -5.51 -2.85
CA GLN A 344 4.07 -4.34 -2.36
C GLN A 344 3.92 -3.28 -3.47
N LEU A 345 2.97 -3.48 -4.38
CA LEU A 345 2.80 -2.63 -5.57
C LEU A 345 2.63 -1.14 -5.25
N SER A 346 1.90 -0.83 -4.19
CA SER A 346 1.73 0.55 -3.72
C SER A 346 3.03 1.20 -3.29
N LEU A 347 3.95 0.43 -2.69
CA LEU A 347 5.26 0.97 -2.30
C LEU A 347 6.04 1.38 -3.55
N LEU A 348 5.96 0.62 -4.65
CA LEU A 348 6.62 0.98 -5.90
C LEU A 348 6.07 2.31 -6.44
N GLN A 349 4.76 2.50 -6.41
CA GLN A 349 4.11 3.76 -6.80
C GLN A 349 4.56 4.93 -5.91
N ASP A 350 4.64 4.69 -4.60
CA ASP A 350 5.08 5.67 -3.62
C ASP A 350 6.55 6.07 -3.86
N LEU A 351 7.43 5.09 -4.10
CA LEU A 351 8.85 5.31 -4.44
C LEU A 351 9.01 6.11 -5.74
N LEU A 352 8.28 5.78 -6.80
CA LEU A 352 8.33 6.53 -8.07
C LEU A 352 7.84 7.97 -7.89
N THR A 353 6.87 8.20 -7.00
CA THR A 353 6.42 9.56 -6.68
C THR A 353 7.50 10.35 -5.92
N LEU A 354 8.03 9.76 -4.85
CA LEU A 354 9.08 10.37 -4.03
C LEU A 354 10.37 10.63 -4.82
N LEU A 355 10.66 9.85 -5.85
CA LEU A 355 11.77 10.09 -6.76
C LEU A 355 11.72 11.50 -7.38
N HIS A 356 10.53 12.06 -7.62
CA HIS A 356 10.35 13.39 -8.21
C HIS A 356 10.07 14.50 -7.20
N THR A 357 9.42 14.18 -6.07
CA THR A 357 8.88 15.18 -5.14
C THR A 357 9.72 15.37 -3.88
N ALA A 358 10.48 14.35 -3.47
CA ALA A 358 11.15 14.36 -2.18
C ALA A 358 12.49 15.12 -2.18
N SER A 359 13.08 15.29 -1.00
CA SER A 359 14.39 15.92 -0.84
C SER A 359 15.53 15.06 -1.41
N PRO A 360 16.72 15.65 -1.67
CA PRO A 360 17.88 14.90 -2.19
C PRO A 360 18.31 13.71 -1.31
N ARG A 361 18.13 13.78 0.02
CA ARG A 361 18.47 12.65 0.90
C ARG A 361 17.47 11.50 0.78
N VAL A 362 16.18 11.81 0.66
CA VAL A 362 15.12 10.81 0.47
C VAL A 362 15.24 10.17 -0.92
N GLN A 363 15.43 10.98 -1.96
CA GLN A 363 15.64 10.51 -3.33
C GLN A 363 16.78 9.50 -3.44
N ARG A 364 17.90 9.71 -2.74
CA ARG A 364 19.00 8.73 -2.69
C ARG A 364 18.58 7.38 -2.12
N GLN A 365 17.77 7.37 -1.07
CA GLN A 365 17.25 6.12 -0.51
C GLN A 365 16.25 5.44 -1.43
N VAL A 366 15.38 6.23 -2.05
CA VAL A 366 14.42 5.75 -3.06
C VAL A 366 15.16 5.05 -4.20
N THR A 367 16.19 5.67 -4.76
CA THR A 367 16.94 5.05 -5.86
C THR A 367 17.71 3.81 -5.42
N ALA A 368 18.27 3.79 -4.21
CA ALA A 368 18.90 2.59 -3.64
C ALA A 368 17.90 1.44 -3.43
N LEU A 369 16.68 1.76 -2.98
CA LEU A 369 15.58 0.81 -2.84
C LEU A 369 15.11 0.26 -4.18
N LEU A 370 14.84 1.13 -5.16
CA LEU A 370 14.42 0.74 -6.51
C LEU A 370 15.47 -0.18 -7.15
N ARG A 371 16.75 0.18 -7.06
CA ARG A 371 17.87 -0.65 -7.54
C ARG A 371 17.88 -2.05 -6.93
N ARG A 372 17.52 -2.18 -5.64
CA ARG A 372 17.44 -3.48 -4.97
C ARG A 372 16.19 -4.24 -5.33
N VAL A 373 15.03 -3.60 -5.42
CA VAL A 373 13.73 -4.28 -5.54
C VAL A 373 13.36 -4.61 -6.98
N LEU A 374 13.70 -3.76 -7.95
CA LEU A 374 13.38 -3.95 -9.38
C LEU A 374 13.80 -5.33 -9.96
N PRO A 375 14.96 -5.92 -9.61
CA PRO A 375 15.30 -7.28 -10.05
C PRO A 375 14.25 -8.35 -9.73
N ASP A 376 13.54 -8.21 -8.61
CA ASP A 376 12.49 -9.14 -8.16
C ASP A 376 11.08 -8.71 -8.65
N VAL A 377 10.95 -7.59 -9.38
CA VAL A 377 9.70 -7.09 -9.97
C VAL A 377 9.70 -7.33 -11.48
N SER A 378 8.67 -7.99 -12.00
CA SER A 378 8.56 -8.18 -13.46
C SER A 378 8.25 -6.86 -14.18
N PRO A 379 8.75 -6.63 -15.41
CA PRO A 379 8.41 -5.44 -16.18
C PRO A 379 6.91 -5.24 -16.38
N GLN A 380 6.15 -6.32 -16.56
CA GLN A 380 4.68 -6.29 -16.66
C GLN A 380 4.02 -5.78 -15.37
N THR A 381 4.55 -6.20 -14.22
CA THR A 381 4.05 -5.72 -12.91
C THR A 381 4.26 -4.23 -12.77
N LEU A 382 5.46 -3.71 -13.11
CA LEU A 382 5.70 -2.26 -13.04
C LEU A 382 4.86 -1.50 -14.06
N ALA A 383 4.65 -2.04 -15.25
CA ALA A 383 3.77 -1.45 -16.26
C ALA A 383 2.34 -1.28 -15.74
N GLY A 384 1.81 -2.26 -15.01
CA GLY A 384 0.51 -2.14 -14.35
C GLY A 384 0.46 -1.06 -13.26
N VAL A 385 1.55 -0.88 -12.49
CA VAL A 385 1.66 0.17 -11.47
C VAL A 385 1.72 1.58 -12.09
N MET A 386 2.39 1.70 -13.24
CA MET A 386 2.56 2.97 -13.96
C MET A 386 1.48 3.25 -15.00
N GLU A 387 0.47 2.37 -15.11
CA GLU A 387 -0.60 2.45 -16.12
C GLU A 387 -0.06 2.51 -17.57
N VAL A 388 1.05 1.80 -17.82
CA VAL A 388 1.67 1.69 -19.14
C VAL A 388 0.89 0.66 -19.97
N PRO A 389 0.32 1.03 -21.14
CA PRO A 389 -0.64 0.20 -21.85
C PRO A 389 -0.03 -1.05 -22.49
N ALA A 390 1.23 -0.97 -22.93
CA ALA A 390 1.96 -2.10 -23.49
C ALA A 390 3.47 -1.89 -23.35
N LEU A 391 4.18 -2.99 -23.08
CA LEU A 391 5.64 -3.02 -23.04
C LEU A 391 6.23 -2.85 -24.45
N PRO A 392 7.46 -2.33 -24.55
CA PRO A 392 8.16 -2.22 -25.83
C PRO A 392 8.41 -3.60 -26.46
N PRO A 393 8.50 -3.67 -27.80
CA PRO A 393 8.83 -4.91 -28.49
C PRO A 393 10.25 -5.35 -28.15
N LYS A 394 10.45 -6.68 -28.06
CA LYS A 394 11.75 -7.28 -27.78
C LYS A 394 12.75 -7.05 -28.90
N ASP A 395 12.28 -7.05 -30.15
CA ASP A 395 13.08 -6.74 -31.32
C ASP A 395 12.75 -5.32 -31.83
N PHE A 396 13.61 -4.38 -31.46
CA PHE A 396 13.50 -2.98 -31.84
C PHE A 396 14.07 -2.68 -33.23
N SER A 397 14.69 -3.65 -33.91
CA SER A 397 15.03 -3.52 -35.35
C SER A 397 13.76 -3.50 -36.21
N ILE A 398 12.69 -4.14 -35.75
CA ILE A 398 11.37 -4.10 -36.41
C ILE A 398 10.77 -2.69 -36.33
N LEU A 399 10.99 -1.96 -35.24
CA LEU A 399 10.50 -0.58 -35.10
C LEU A 399 11.19 0.38 -36.08
N ALA A 400 12.50 0.23 -36.30
CA ALA A 400 13.24 1.00 -37.30
C ALA A 400 12.80 0.66 -38.74
N ASN A 401 12.44 -0.59 -39.00
CA ASN A 401 11.98 -1.03 -40.34
C ASN A 401 10.49 -0.73 -40.59
N ALA A 402 9.67 -0.63 -39.55
CA ALA A 402 8.26 -0.25 -39.65
C ALA A 402 8.06 1.20 -40.12
N GLU A 403 9.10 2.05 -40.02
CA GLU A 403 9.15 3.37 -40.67
C GLU A 403 8.93 3.29 -42.19
N LYS A 404 9.28 2.16 -42.84
CA LYS A 404 9.19 2.00 -44.30
C LYS A 404 7.83 1.51 -44.81
N ASN A 405 6.99 0.93 -43.96
CA ASN A 405 5.74 0.26 -44.37
C ASN A 405 4.47 0.86 -43.72
N ALA A 406 4.53 2.09 -43.21
CA ALA A 406 3.48 2.67 -42.38
C ALA A 406 2.15 2.91 -43.13
N THR A 407 1.24 1.94 -43.01
CA THR A 407 -0.21 2.13 -43.00
C THR A 407 -0.74 1.48 -41.71
N ASP A 408 -1.56 2.20 -40.94
CA ASP A 408 -2.41 1.72 -39.82
C ASP A 408 -1.92 1.67 -38.35
N ILE A 409 -0.91 2.43 -37.90
CA ILE A 409 -0.79 2.73 -36.46
C ILE A 409 -0.61 4.24 -36.24
N THR A 410 -1.68 4.92 -35.81
CA THR A 410 -1.63 6.31 -35.36
C THR A 410 -0.68 6.43 -34.17
N PHE A 411 0.41 7.18 -34.34
CA PHE A 411 1.37 7.46 -33.29
C PHE A 411 0.72 8.37 -32.23
N ASP A 412 0.69 7.90 -30.99
CA ASP A 412 0.21 8.69 -29.85
C ASP A 412 1.39 9.28 -29.06
N PRO A 413 1.67 10.59 -29.17
CA PRO A 413 2.75 11.24 -28.43
C PRO A 413 2.48 11.29 -26.91
N ASN A 414 1.25 11.05 -26.46
CA ASN A 414 0.88 11.06 -25.05
C ASN A 414 0.96 9.67 -24.38
N ARG A 415 1.28 8.61 -25.14
CA ARG A 415 1.46 7.27 -24.60
C ARG A 415 2.60 7.21 -23.60
N LEU A 416 2.33 6.66 -22.41
CA LEU A 416 3.31 6.48 -21.35
C LEU A 416 4.25 5.31 -21.67
N GLY A 417 5.55 5.56 -21.53
CA GLY A 417 6.60 4.55 -21.60
C GLY A 417 7.00 4.01 -20.22
N ILE A 418 7.46 2.76 -20.18
CA ILE A 418 7.88 2.09 -18.93
C ILE A 418 9.10 2.75 -18.25
N LEU A 419 9.89 3.52 -19.00
CA LEU A 419 11.05 4.25 -18.47
C LEU A 419 10.78 5.74 -18.26
N ASP A 420 9.62 6.27 -18.65
CA ASP A 420 9.37 7.72 -18.74
C ASP A 420 9.62 8.46 -17.42
N VAL A 421 9.27 7.85 -16.28
CA VAL A 421 9.49 8.43 -14.95
C VAL A 421 10.99 8.58 -14.67
N PHE A 422 11.81 7.57 -14.98
CA PHE A 422 13.27 7.64 -14.80
C PHE A 422 13.91 8.62 -15.80
N LEU A 423 13.49 8.56 -17.07
CA LEU A 423 13.97 9.45 -18.13
C LEU A 423 13.60 10.90 -17.84
N ALA A 424 12.47 11.17 -17.19
CA ALA A 424 12.08 12.50 -16.76
C ALA A 424 13.04 13.09 -15.70
N CYS A 425 13.59 12.28 -14.80
CA CYS A 425 14.66 12.75 -13.89
C CYS A 425 15.89 13.25 -14.65
N ILE A 426 16.27 12.53 -15.71
CA ILE A 426 17.42 12.87 -16.56
C ILE A 426 17.09 14.12 -17.38
N ALA A 427 15.93 14.13 -18.04
CA ALA A 427 15.46 15.24 -18.86
C ALA A 427 15.42 16.57 -18.09
N LYS A 428 14.97 16.55 -16.82
CA LYS A 428 14.96 17.73 -15.94
C LYS A 428 16.34 18.30 -15.64
N ALA A 429 17.40 17.52 -15.78
CA ALA A 429 18.78 17.95 -15.57
C ALA A 429 19.47 18.43 -16.87
N LEU A 430 18.85 18.21 -18.03
CA LEU A 430 19.42 18.60 -19.32
C LEU A 430 19.28 20.12 -19.58
N VAL A 431 20.29 20.67 -20.25
CA VAL A 431 20.28 22.06 -20.75
C VAL A 431 20.60 22.00 -22.24
N ILE A 432 19.69 22.53 -23.07
CA ILE A 432 19.79 22.44 -24.52
C ILE A 432 20.16 23.81 -25.09
N GLN A 433 21.19 23.86 -25.93
CA GLN A 433 21.51 25.04 -26.72
C GLN A 433 21.14 24.81 -28.18
N MET A 434 20.17 25.56 -28.68
CA MET A 434 19.67 25.43 -30.04
C MET A 434 20.16 26.59 -30.91
N LYS A 435 20.64 26.25 -32.11
CA LYS A 435 21.05 27.21 -33.13
C LYS A 435 20.26 26.96 -34.41
N VAL A 436 19.30 27.83 -34.69
CA VAL A 436 18.50 27.74 -35.93
C VAL A 436 19.27 28.44 -37.06
N LYS A 437 19.52 27.73 -38.18
CA LYS A 437 20.06 28.35 -39.40
C LYS A 437 18.90 28.95 -40.20
N GLY A 438 18.75 30.27 -40.16
CA GLY A 438 17.81 31.04 -40.98
C GLY A 438 18.51 32.02 -41.94
N HIS A 439 17.82 32.43 -43.01
CA HIS A 439 18.32 33.32 -44.08
C HIS A 439 18.41 34.81 -43.67
N VAL A 440 18.17 35.13 -42.39
CA VAL A 440 18.22 36.50 -41.85
C VAL A 440 19.29 36.54 -40.74
N SER A 441 20.19 37.52 -40.82
CA SER A 441 21.43 37.67 -40.03
C SER A 441 21.24 37.88 -38.51
N GLN A 442 20.56 36.96 -37.81
CA GLN A 442 20.63 36.83 -36.36
C GLN A 442 21.08 35.41 -35.99
N LYS A 443 22.39 35.23 -35.80
CA LYS A 443 22.97 34.04 -35.17
C LYS A 443 22.73 34.11 -33.65
N GLY A 444 21.51 33.91 -33.19
CA GLY A 444 21.20 33.75 -31.76
C GLY A 444 21.27 32.27 -31.36
N MET A 445 22.08 31.94 -30.35
CA MET A 445 22.02 30.65 -29.66
C MET A 445 21.02 30.80 -28.51
N SER A 446 19.95 30.01 -28.51
CA SER A 446 18.96 30.01 -27.42
C SER A 446 19.20 28.81 -26.50
N THR A 447 19.15 29.05 -25.19
CA THR A 447 19.31 28.00 -24.17
C THR A 447 17.95 27.67 -23.56
N PHE A 448 17.62 26.38 -23.47
CA PHE A 448 16.34 25.88 -22.98
C PHE A 448 16.54 24.86 -21.86
N ARG A 449 15.63 24.88 -20.89
CA ARG A 449 15.42 23.82 -19.89
C ARG A 449 14.00 23.28 -20.01
N LEU A 450 13.79 22.05 -19.55
CA LEU A 450 12.48 21.41 -19.56
C LEU A 450 11.42 22.27 -18.84
N SER A 451 11.77 22.81 -17.66
CA SER A 451 10.92 23.67 -16.83
C SER A 451 10.40 24.91 -17.56
N ASP A 452 11.17 25.39 -18.53
CA ASP A 452 10.90 26.65 -19.23
C ASP A 452 10.18 26.40 -20.57
N SER A 453 10.15 25.15 -21.03
CA SER A 453 9.78 24.79 -22.40
C SER A 453 8.46 24.02 -22.49
N VAL A 454 8.14 23.20 -21.50
CA VAL A 454 6.95 22.32 -21.54
C VAL A 454 5.77 22.97 -20.82
N PRO A 455 4.54 22.91 -21.36
CA PRO A 455 3.35 23.48 -20.72
C PRO A 455 3.09 22.95 -19.31
N SER A 456 2.47 23.77 -18.46
CA SER A 456 2.11 23.38 -17.09
C SER A 456 1.01 22.31 -17.04
N GLU A 457 0.18 22.14 -18.08
CA GLU A 457 -0.89 21.15 -18.11
C GLU A 457 -0.41 19.84 -18.76
N LEU A 458 0.24 18.98 -17.96
CA LEU A 458 0.84 17.72 -18.41
C LEU A 458 -0.02 16.47 -18.15
N GLY A 459 -1.21 16.64 -17.55
CA GLY A 459 -2.12 15.54 -17.22
C GLY A 459 -1.42 14.43 -16.45
N GLY A 460 -1.42 13.22 -17.03
CA GLY A 460 -0.76 12.04 -16.46
C GLY A 460 0.76 12.17 -16.29
N ARG A 461 1.44 13.08 -17.00
CA ARG A 461 2.91 13.23 -17.00
C ARG A 461 3.42 14.30 -16.02
N TRP A 462 2.75 14.49 -14.89
CA TRP A 462 3.08 15.52 -13.89
C TRP A 462 4.56 15.49 -13.43
N TRP A 463 5.21 14.32 -13.49
CA TRP A 463 6.62 14.12 -13.11
C TRP A 463 7.65 14.85 -13.98
N LEU A 464 7.26 15.36 -15.15
CA LEU A 464 8.09 16.22 -16.01
C LEU A 464 8.20 17.66 -15.49
N GLN A 465 7.36 18.07 -14.54
CA GLN A 465 7.42 19.39 -13.94
C GLN A 465 8.52 19.49 -12.88
N GLY A 466 8.87 20.73 -12.53
CA GLY A 466 9.87 21.06 -11.54
C GLY A 466 11.30 20.85 -12.03
N SER A 467 12.24 20.83 -11.08
CA SER A 467 13.67 20.65 -11.35
C SER A 467 14.20 19.36 -10.73
N THR A 468 15.42 18.96 -11.09
CA THR A 468 16.09 17.78 -10.53
C THR A 468 17.58 18.06 -10.41
N SER A 469 18.20 17.53 -9.35
CA SER A 469 19.65 17.66 -9.16
C SER A 469 20.42 16.78 -10.16
N SER A 470 21.60 17.24 -10.59
CA SER A 470 22.49 16.44 -11.45
C SER A 470 22.85 15.09 -10.82
N GLN A 471 23.09 15.05 -9.50
CA GLN A 471 23.39 13.82 -8.78
C GLN A 471 22.27 12.77 -8.90
N LEU A 472 21.00 13.19 -8.80
CA LEU A 472 19.88 12.28 -9.00
C LEU A 472 19.82 11.78 -10.45
N ALA A 473 20.00 12.67 -11.42
CA ALA A 473 20.05 12.31 -12.84
C ALA A 473 21.15 11.28 -13.12
N ASP A 474 22.37 11.48 -12.59
CA ASP A 474 23.49 10.54 -12.72
C ASP A 474 23.16 9.16 -12.11
N THR A 475 22.47 9.16 -10.97
CA THR A 475 22.05 7.91 -10.32
C THR A 475 20.99 7.18 -11.16
N CYS A 476 20.05 7.91 -11.78
CA CYS A 476 19.07 7.34 -12.71
C CYS A 476 19.75 6.81 -13.99
N VAL A 477 20.71 7.54 -14.56
CA VAL A 477 21.52 7.06 -15.70
C VAL A 477 22.21 5.75 -15.36
N SER A 478 22.87 5.69 -14.20
CA SER A 478 23.52 4.47 -13.73
C SER A 478 22.52 3.31 -13.57
N LEU A 479 21.37 3.55 -12.96
CA LEU A 479 20.33 2.52 -12.80
C LEU A 479 19.84 1.98 -14.15
N LEU A 480 19.54 2.87 -15.11
CA LEU A 480 19.06 2.48 -16.43
C LEU A 480 20.12 1.71 -17.23
N LYS A 481 21.41 2.08 -17.13
CA LYS A 481 22.52 1.33 -17.75
C LYS A 481 22.68 -0.07 -17.14
N ASP A 482 22.49 -0.20 -15.83
CA ASP A 482 22.56 -1.49 -15.15
C ASP A 482 21.36 -2.39 -15.51
N LEU A 483 20.18 -1.82 -15.70
CA LEU A 483 19.03 -2.53 -16.27
C LEU A 483 19.31 -2.98 -17.70
N ALA A 484 19.77 -2.08 -18.58
CA ALA A 484 20.01 -2.37 -20.00
C ALA A 484 21.10 -3.43 -20.24
N SER A 485 22.14 -3.45 -19.41
CA SER A 485 23.23 -4.44 -19.48
C SER A 485 22.85 -5.83 -18.95
N GLY A 486 21.69 -5.98 -18.31
CA GLY A 486 21.24 -7.23 -17.72
C GLY A 486 21.92 -7.61 -16.41
N THR A 487 22.74 -6.73 -15.82
CA THR A 487 23.37 -6.95 -14.51
C THR A 487 22.36 -7.15 -13.39
N LEU A 488 21.18 -6.52 -13.51
CA LEU A 488 20.09 -6.62 -12.55
C LEU A 488 19.14 -7.77 -12.87
N SER A 489 18.71 -7.91 -14.13
CA SER A 489 17.83 -8.98 -14.61
C SER A 489 17.79 -9.00 -16.14
N GLU A 490 17.83 -10.18 -16.74
CA GLU A 490 17.73 -10.37 -18.20
C GLU A 490 16.40 -9.86 -18.76
N ALA A 491 15.30 -10.07 -18.02
CA ALA A 491 13.98 -9.57 -18.43
C ALA A 491 13.94 -8.03 -18.52
N TRP A 492 14.65 -7.35 -17.62
CA TRP A 492 14.79 -5.91 -17.65
C TRP A 492 15.71 -5.43 -18.77
N ALA A 493 16.78 -6.16 -19.10
CA ALA A 493 17.68 -5.81 -20.21
C ALA A 493 16.92 -5.62 -21.53
N GLU A 494 16.12 -6.62 -21.90
CA GLU A 494 15.36 -6.59 -23.15
C GLU A 494 14.33 -5.45 -23.17
N VAL A 495 13.57 -5.28 -22.09
CA VAL A 495 12.55 -4.23 -21.98
C VAL A 495 13.19 -2.84 -21.96
N THR A 496 14.28 -2.65 -21.23
CA THR A 496 14.97 -1.37 -21.15
C THR A 496 15.57 -0.99 -22.51
N LYS A 497 16.19 -1.94 -23.22
CA LYS A 497 16.71 -1.70 -24.59
C LYS A 497 15.59 -1.31 -25.55
N GLY A 498 14.49 -2.09 -25.56
CA GLY A 498 13.31 -1.78 -26.38
C GLY A 498 12.68 -0.41 -26.07
N ALA A 499 12.57 -0.03 -24.79
CA ALA A 499 12.01 1.25 -24.38
C ALA A 499 12.90 2.45 -24.77
N VAL A 500 14.22 2.32 -24.64
CA VAL A 500 15.17 3.35 -25.09
C VAL A 500 15.06 3.55 -26.60
N ALA A 501 15.00 2.46 -27.37
CA ALA A 501 14.81 2.51 -28.81
C ALA A 501 13.46 3.15 -29.21
N GLU A 502 12.35 2.74 -28.58
CA GLU A 502 11.01 3.32 -28.83
C GLU A 502 10.99 4.83 -28.52
N SER A 503 11.64 5.27 -27.43
CA SER A 503 11.75 6.68 -27.06
C SER A 503 12.54 7.49 -28.08
N ILE A 504 13.63 6.96 -28.64
CA ILE A 504 14.43 7.63 -29.68
C ILE A 504 13.66 7.68 -31.00
N LEU A 505 13.08 6.56 -31.43
CA LEU A 505 12.30 6.46 -32.67
C LEU A 505 10.99 7.27 -32.60
N ALA A 506 10.46 7.55 -31.41
CA ALA A 506 9.31 8.43 -31.28
C ALA A 506 9.56 9.84 -31.86
N LEU A 507 10.82 10.29 -31.94
CA LEU A 507 11.18 11.56 -32.58
C LEU A 507 10.90 11.55 -34.09
N THR A 508 11.12 10.43 -34.77
CA THR A 508 10.95 10.33 -36.24
C THR A 508 9.46 10.30 -36.62
N ARG A 509 8.59 9.99 -35.66
CA ARG A 509 7.13 9.83 -35.84
C ARG A 509 6.32 11.07 -35.44
N LEU A 510 6.98 12.14 -34.98
CA LEU A 510 6.31 13.41 -34.68
C LEU A 510 5.81 14.07 -35.96
N ASP A 511 4.57 14.57 -35.94
CA ASP A 511 3.96 15.29 -37.06
C ASP A 511 4.82 16.48 -37.51
N GLY A 512 4.82 16.77 -38.83
CA GLY A 512 5.64 17.83 -39.41
C GLY A 512 5.36 19.24 -38.84
N SER A 513 4.19 19.48 -38.25
CA SER A 513 3.85 20.72 -37.53
C SER A 513 4.58 20.86 -36.19
N LEU A 514 4.87 19.74 -35.51
CA LEU A 514 5.57 19.69 -34.23
C LEU A 514 7.10 19.62 -34.39
N GLN A 515 7.60 19.43 -35.62
CA GLN A 515 9.03 19.44 -35.95
C GLN A 515 9.61 20.86 -36.10
N ALA A 516 8.76 21.90 -36.09
CA ALA A 516 9.24 23.29 -36.09
C ALA A 516 10.05 23.56 -34.81
N PRO A 517 11.23 24.22 -34.87
CA PRO A 517 12.12 24.35 -33.72
C PRO A 517 11.48 24.93 -32.43
N SER A 518 10.54 25.85 -32.59
CA SER A 518 9.82 26.50 -31.47
C SER A 518 8.75 25.62 -30.81
N GLU A 519 8.17 24.67 -31.55
CA GLU A 519 7.17 23.73 -31.03
C GLU A 519 7.81 22.42 -30.58
N PHE A 520 8.86 21.99 -31.27
CA PHE A 520 9.62 20.78 -30.96
C PHE A 520 10.15 20.77 -29.53
N ILE A 521 10.71 21.90 -29.08
CA ILE A 521 11.25 22.08 -27.71
C ILE A 521 10.19 21.98 -26.62
N LYS A 522 8.90 22.15 -26.97
CA LYS A 522 7.78 22.06 -26.03
C LYS A 522 7.25 20.63 -25.87
N THR A 523 7.70 19.70 -26.71
CA THR A 523 7.17 18.32 -26.71
C THR A 523 7.86 17.46 -25.65
N PRO A 524 7.12 16.75 -24.77
CA PRO A 524 7.69 15.77 -23.86
C PRO A 524 8.52 14.70 -24.55
N THR A 525 8.07 14.24 -25.73
CA THR A 525 8.73 13.23 -26.56
C THR A 525 10.18 13.60 -26.87
N MET A 526 10.43 14.88 -27.17
CA MET A 526 11.78 15.38 -27.47
C MET A 526 12.72 15.28 -26.28
N TRP A 527 12.27 15.70 -25.10
CA TRP A 527 13.07 15.65 -23.89
C TRP A 527 13.33 14.23 -23.40
N LEU A 528 12.33 13.35 -23.49
CA LEU A 528 12.48 11.94 -23.15
C LEU A 528 13.45 11.24 -24.11
N ALA A 529 13.40 11.54 -25.41
CA ALA A 529 14.34 11.01 -26.38
C ALA A 529 15.78 11.47 -26.12
N LEU A 530 15.98 12.74 -25.77
CA LEU A 530 17.31 13.25 -25.39
C LEU A 530 17.83 12.61 -24.10
N ALA A 531 16.96 12.39 -23.11
CA ALA A 531 17.31 11.62 -21.93
C ALA A 531 17.70 10.17 -22.27
N SER A 532 16.99 9.54 -23.21
CA SER A 532 17.29 8.19 -23.71
C SER A 532 18.66 8.09 -24.37
N LEU A 533 19.15 9.14 -25.03
CA LEU A 533 20.51 9.18 -25.57
C LEU A 533 21.60 9.09 -24.49
N CYS A 534 21.31 9.51 -23.26
CA CYS A 534 22.25 9.43 -22.13
C CYS A 534 22.46 7.99 -21.62
N VAL A 535 21.59 7.07 -22.01
CA VAL A 535 21.55 5.67 -21.54
C VAL A 535 21.62 4.67 -22.70
N LEU A 536 22.21 5.07 -23.84
CA LEU A 536 22.42 4.18 -24.98
C LEU A 536 23.28 2.96 -24.60
N HIS A 537 22.84 1.80 -25.07
CA HIS A 537 23.58 0.55 -25.04
C HIS A 537 24.27 0.33 -26.41
N PRO A 538 25.44 -0.35 -26.48
CA PRO A 538 26.11 -0.63 -27.75
C PRO A 538 25.20 -1.25 -28.83
N GLU A 539 24.30 -2.17 -28.45
CA GLU A 539 23.31 -2.77 -29.37
C GLU A 539 22.39 -1.74 -30.05
N HIS A 540 22.09 -0.60 -29.41
CA HIS A 540 21.30 0.46 -30.04
C HIS A 540 22.05 1.12 -31.18
N VAL A 541 23.37 1.32 -31.01
CA VAL A 541 24.22 1.93 -32.05
C VAL A 541 24.25 1.01 -33.27
N GLU A 542 24.36 -0.30 -33.08
CA GLU A 542 24.38 -1.26 -34.19
C GLU A 542 23.03 -1.37 -34.92
N ARG A 543 21.91 -1.37 -34.17
CA ARG A 543 20.58 -1.73 -34.70
C ARG A 543 19.69 -0.53 -35.08
N LEU A 544 19.90 0.64 -34.49
CA LEU A 544 19.17 1.87 -34.85
C LEU A 544 19.89 2.69 -35.91
N SER A 545 21.19 2.45 -36.14
CA SER A 545 21.89 3.06 -37.27
C SER A 545 21.28 2.57 -38.58
N SER A 546 20.92 3.51 -39.45
CA SER A 546 20.23 3.24 -40.71
C SER A 546 20.98 2.18 -41.51
N GLY A 547 20.35 1.01 -41.70
CA GLY A 547 20.88 -0.14 -42.44
C GLY A 547 21.03 0.09 -43.96
N GLN A 548 21.58 1.23 -44.38
CA GLN A 548 21.89 1.50 -45.79
C GLN A 548 23.04 0.63 -46.33
N TRP A 549 23.60 -0.26 -45.50
CA TRP A 549 24.80 -1.06 -45.82
C TRP A 549 24.64 -2.57 -45.57
N HIS A 550 23.46 -3.02 -45.14
CA HIS A 550 23.14 -4.46 -45.05
C HIS A 550 22.04 -4.80 -46.06
N SER A 551 22.29 -4.55 -47.35
CA SER A 551 21.56 -5.24 -48.42
C SER A 551 22.24 -6.59 -48.67
N SER A 552 21.59 -7.64 -48.22
CA SER A 552 21.81 -9.05 -48.52
C SER A 552 22.24 -9.33 -49.97
N GLY A 553 23.40 -9.98 -50.12
CA GLY A 553 23.96 -10.52 -51.36
C GLY A 553 25.48 -10.51 -51.30
N GLU A 554 26.15 -11.59 -51.73
CA GLU A 554 27.60 -11.85 -51.61
C GLU A 554 28.55 -10.81 -52.25
N HIS A 555 28.05 -9.65 -52.69
CA HIS A 555 28.83 -8.49 -53.14
C HIS A 555 28.12 -7.16 -52.78
N GLY A 556 28.09 -6.78 -51.50
CA GLY A 556 27.76 -5.41 -51.07
C GLY A 556 29.03 -4.54 -51.00
N PRO A 557 28.96 -3.21 -51.24
CA PRO A 557 30.15 -2.36 -51.17
C PRO A 557 30.70 -2.35 -49.74
N SER A 558 31.97 -2.73 -49.60
CA SER A 558 32.74 -2.64 -48.35
C SER A 558 32.66 -1.23 -47.76
N ARG A 559 32.63 -1.11 -46.43
CA ARG A 559 32.69 0.19 -45.73
C ARG A 559 33.83 1.02 -46.35
N PRO A 560 33.59 2.30 -46.73
CA PRO A 560 34.61 3.11 -47.36
C PRO A 560 35.78 3.29 -46.40
N THR A 561 36.98 2.97 -46.86
CA THR A 561 38.23 3.17 -46.13
C THR A 561 38.77 4.56 -46.39
N CYS A 562 39.61 5.06 -45.49
CA CYS A 562 40.24 6.35 -45.63
C CYS A 562 41.22 6.32 -46.81
N GLU A 563 40.95 7.14 -47.82
CA GLU A 563 41.78 7.27 -49.02
C GLU A 563 43.16 7.88 -48.77
N ASN A 564 43.36 8.47 -47.58
CA ASN A 564 44.66 8.99 -47.15
C ASN A 564 45.51 7.95 -46.40
N HIS A 565 44.98 6.74 -46.18
CA HIS A 565 45.69 5.60 -45.62
C HIS A 565 45.81 4.50 -46.69
N ASP A 566 47.04 4.03 -46.94
CA ASP A 566 47.29 2.90 -47.86
C ASP A 566 47.03 1.52 -47.21
N ASP A 567 46.52 1.49 -45.97
CA ASP A 567 46.33 0.26 -45.21
C ASP A 567 45.09 -0.55 -45.62
N GLY A 568 44.13 0.08 -46.30
CA GLY A 568 42.88 -0.57 -46.70
C GLY A 568 42.00 -1.05 -45.53
N GLU A 569 42.30 -0.62 -44.30
CA GLU A 569 41.62 -1.04 -43.07
C GLU A 569 41.04 0.15 -42.30
N THR A 570 41.69 1.31 -42.36
CA THR A 570 41.24 2.51 -41.65
C THR A 570 39.92 2.98 -42.24
N LEU A 571 38.85 3.04 -41.43
CA LEU A 571 37.51 3.43 -41.91
C LEU A 571 37.39 4.94 -42.11
N ALA A 572 36.72 5.34 -43.19
CA ALA A 572 36.37 6.73 -43.44
C ALA A 572 35.05 7.11 -42.76
N ILE A 573 35.04 8.27 -42.13
CA ILE A 573 33.87 8.82 -41.42
C ILE A 573 33.47 10.21 -41.96
N ILE A 574 34.31 10.83 -42.76
CA ILE A 574 34.08 12.15 -43.37
C ILE A 574 34.24 12.02 -44.88
N LEU A 575 33.21 12.45 -45.61
CA LEU A 575 33.27 12.64 -47.04
C LEU A 575 33.58 14.11 -47.32
N CYS A 576 34.74 14.36 -47.90
CA CYS A 576 35.11 15.68 -48.40
C CYS A 576 34.93 15.70 -49.91
N ASP A 577 34.26 16.73 -50.42
CA ASP A 577 34.09 17.01 -51.85
C ASP A 577 35.40 17.04 -52.66
N HIS A 578 36.51 17.40 -52.02
CA HIS A 578 37.83 17.53 -52.66
C HIS A 578 38.89 16.55 -52.16
N CYS A 579 38.81 16.10 -50.90
CA CYS A 579 39.82 15.23 -50.29
C CYS A 579 39.38 13.76 -50.21
N GLY A 580 38.19 13.43 -50.70
CA GLY A 580 37.69 12.05 -50.72
C GLY A 580 37.21 11.56 -49.36
N ASN A 581 37.25 10.23 -49.18
CA ASN A 581 36.83 9.55 -47.96
C ASN A 581 37.95 9.60 -46.89
N LEU A 582 37.69 10.22 -45.74
CA LEU A 582 38.68 10.48 -44.69
C LEU A 582 38.26 9.91 -43.33
N CYS A 583 39.22 9.38 -42.56
CA CYS A 583 39.03 9.10 -41.13
C CYS A 583 39.03 10.41 -40.32
N ALA A 584 38.69 10.33 -39.03
CA ALA A 584 38.63 11.51 -38.14
C ALA A 584 39.96 12.30 -38.13
N ASP A 585 41.08 11.57 -38.09
CA ASP A 585 42.40 12.17 -37.98
C ASP A 585 42.84 12.80 -39.30
N CYS A 586 42.62 12.13 -40.43
CA CYS A 586 42.95 12.69 -41.74
C CYS A 586 42.11 13.92 -42.07
N ASP A 587 40.82 13.95 -41.72
CA ASP A 587 40.03 15.20 -41.81
C ASP A 587 40.67 16.33 -41.01
N ARG A 588 41.03 16.04 -39.75
CA ARG A 588 41.64 17.03 -38.86
C ARG A 588 42.95 17.57 -39.44
N PHE A 589 43.84 16.70 -39.92
CA PHE A 589 45.15 17.12 -40.42
C PHE A 589 45.08 17.81 -41.78
N LEU A 590 44.30 17.27 -42.73
CA LEU A 590 44.20 17.81 -44.08
C LEU A 590 43.47 19.16 -44.12
N HIS A 591 42.54 19.42 -43.19
CA HIS A 591 41.75 20.66 -43.15
C HIS A 591 42.30 21.74 -42.21
N LEU A 592 43.48 21.52 -41.60
CA LEU A 592 44.21 22.57 -40.87
C LEU A 592 44.75 23.66 -41.80
N HIS A 593 45.11 23.31 -43.04
CA HIS A 593 45.70 24.26 -43.98
C HIS A 593 44.66 25.27 -44.49
N ARG A 594 45.04 26.56 -44.55
CA ARG A 594 44.18 27.66 -45.03
C ARG A 594 43.51 27.45 -46.39
N ARG A 595 44.07 26.61 -47.27
CA ARG A 595 43.54 26.32 -48.61
C ARG A 595 42.45 25.26 -48.61
N THR A 596 42.48 24.33 -47.66
CA THR A 596 41.57 23.17 -47.59
C THR A 596 40.47 23.36 -46.56
N ARG A 597 40.63 24.27 -45.58
CA ARG A 597 39.65 24.54 -44.51
C ARG A 597 38.21 24.86 -44.98
N SER A 598 38.05 25.33 -46.23
CA SER A 598 36.76 25.70 -46.82
C SER A 598 36.07 24.57 -47.60
N HIS A 599 36.67 23.37 -47.67
CA HIS A 599 36.05 22.23 -48.33
C HIS A 599 34.69 21.89 -47.71
N GLN A 600 33.75 21.46 -48.55
CA GLN A 600 32.46 21.01 -48.08
C GLN A 600 32.59 19.58 -47.58
N ARG A 601 32.40 19.42 -46.27
CA ARG A 601 32.58 18.16 -45.57
C ARG A 601 31.24 17.68 -45.06
N GLN A 602 30.91 16.45 -45.38
CA GLN A 602 29.75 15.76 -44.88
C GLN A 602 30.23 14.62 -44.00
N VAL A 603 29.74 14.55 -42.76
CA VAL A 603 29.96 13.39 -41.92
C VAL A 603 29.18 12.24 -42.57
N GLY A 604 29.90 11.27 -43.12
CA GLY A 604 29.30 9.98 -43.47
C GLY A 604 28.80 9.37 -42.18
N GLY A 605 27.63 8.72 -42.17
CA GLY A 605 26.97 8.21 -40.95
C GLY A 605 27.71 7.06 -40.27
N TYR A 606 28.98 7.23 -39.96
CA TYR A 606 29.92 6.29 -39.37
C TYR A 606 30.61 6.99 -38.21
N THR A 607 29.99 7.01 -37.04
CA THR A 607 30.70 7.35 -35.81
C THR A 607 30.78 6.11 -34.95
N ASP A 608 31.91 5.41 -35.03
CA ASP A 608 32.32 4.52 -33.95
C ASP A 608 32.68 5.40 -32.75
N VAL A 609 31.86 5.34 -31.71
CA VAL A 609 32.15 5.97 -30.42
C VAL A 609 33.22 5.12 -29.74
N VAL A 610 34.49 5.38 -30.05
CA VAL A 610 35.60 4.91 -29.22
C VAL A 610 35.61 5.76 -27.96
N GLY A 611 35.27 5.14 -26.83
CA GLY A 611 35.34 5.73 -25.51
C GLY A 611 36.77 6.15 -25.17
N GLY A 612 37.08 7.43 -25.32
CA GLY A 612 38.27 8.07 -24.77
C GLY A 612 37.89 8.89 -23.54
N THR A 613 38.12 8.33 -22.36
CA THR A 613 38.21 9.10 -21.11
C THR A 613 39.34 10.12 -21.22
N THR A 614 39.01 11.41 -21.18
CA THR A 614 39.95 12.46 -20.79
C THR A 614 39.30 13.39 -19.78
N CYS A 615 39.85 13.37 -18.55
CA CYS A 615 39.56 14.32 -17.47
C CYS A 615 39.79 15.77 -17.92
N PRO A 616 39.02 16.74 -17.39
CA PRO A 616 39.24 18.15 -17.68
C PRO A 616 40.35 18.73 -16.79
N HIS A 617 41.17 19.59 -17.39
CA HIS A 617 41.74 20.76 -16.72
C HIS A 617 40.74 21.91 -16.79
#